data_AF-A0A3C0MGZ4-F1
#
_entry.id   AF-A0A3C0MGZ4-F1
#
_cell.length_a   1.000
_cell.length_b   1.000
_cell.length_c   1.000
_cell.angle_alpha   90.00
_cell.angle_beta   90.00
_cell.angle_gamma   90.00
#
_symmetry.space_group_name_H-M   'P 1'
#
loop_
_entity.id
_entity.type
_entity.pdbx_description
1 polymer ?
#
loop_
_entity_poly.entity_id
_entity_poly.type
_entity_poly.pdbx_seq_one_letter_code
_entity_poly.pdbx_strand_id
1 'polypeptide(L)' 'MAGPAVSHFEFWPQRKFYAPMVLYWGWLSLRYGGMTLPSIANPLFPNGGWIGESKAAVMSLMGPYARQFLA' A
#
# COMPACT_ATOMS: atom_id res chain seq x y z
N MET A 1 -17.25 20.96 5.40
CA MET A 1 -16.56 21.28 6.65
C MET A 1 -15.82 20.03 7.07
N ALA A 2 -14.51 20.10 7.36
CA ALA A 2 -13.79 18.96 7.90
C ALA A 2 -14.32 18.68 9.32
N GLY A 3 -14.59 17.42 9.64
CA GLY A 3 -15.02 17.00 10.97
C GLY A 3 -13.91 17.18 12.02
N PRO A 4 -14.21 16.97 13.31
CA PRO A 4 -13.17 16.99 14.33
C PRO A 4 -12.13 15.89 14.07
N ALA A 5 -10.87 16.18 14.39
CA ALA A 5 -9.79 15.20 14.29
C ALA A 5 -10.13 13.98 15.15
N VAL A 6 -10.17 12.79 14.56
CA VAL A 6 -10.41 11.52 15.26
C VAL A 6 -9.10 10.83 15.67
N SER A 7 -7.96 11.34 15.20
CA SER A 7 -6.63 10.80 15.53
C SER A 7 -5.55 11.87 15.44
N HIS A 8 -4.51 11.74 16.27
CA HIS A 8 -3.32 12.62 16.24
C HIS A 8 -2.55 12.55 14.91
N PHE A 9 -2.73 11.49 14.12
CA PHE A 9 -2.04 11.27 12.85
C PHE A 9 -2.80 11.80 11.63
N GLU A 10 -4.07 12.17 11.79
CA GLU A 10 -4.97 12.49 10.67
C GLU A 10 -4.44 13.62 9.78
N PHE A 11 -3.78 14.60 10.39
CA PHE A 11 -3.23 15.77 9.70
C PHE A 11 -1.70 15.81 9.72
N TRP A 12 -1.04 14.67 9.93
CA TRP A 12 0.41 14.63 9.87
C TRP A 12 0.90 14.99 8.47
N PRO A 13 2.01 15.76 8.36
CA PRO A 13 2.68 15.96 7.08
C PRO A 13 3.00 14.61 6.44
N GLN A 14 2.66 14.44 5.16
CA GLN A 14 2.84 13.19 4.42
C GLN A 14 4.26 12.60 4.60
N ARG A 15 5.29 13.45 4.57
CA ARG A 15 6.69 13.04 4.79
C ARG A 15 6.92 12.33 6.13
N LYS A 16 6.32 12.83 7.22
CA LYS A 16 6.45 12.22 8.56
C LYS A 16 5.68 10.91 8.64
N PHE A 17 4.47 10.90 8.07
CA PHE A 17 3.61 9.73 8.06
C PHE A 17 4.25 8.54 7.32
N TYR A 18 4.85 8.79 6.16
CA TYR A 18 5.47 7.72 5.34
C TYR A 18 6.95 7.44 5.67
N ALA A 19 7.61 8.23 6.53
CA ALA A 19 9.02 8.02 6.86
C ALA A 19 9.35 6.61 7.40
N PRO A 20 8.56 6.03 8.33
CA PRO A 20 8.82 4.67 8.82
C PRO A 20 8.80 3.62 7.71
N MET A 21 7.89 3.76 6.73
CA MET A 21 7.78 2.85 5.60
C MET A 21 9.02 2.91 4.69
N VAL A 22 9.52 4.11 4.39
CA VAL A 22 10.73 4.30 3.56
C VAL A 22 11.98 3.74 4.26
N LEU A 23 12.10 3.95 5.58
CA LEU A 23 13.21 3.40 6.37
C LEU A 23 13.21 1.87 6.37
N TYR A 24 12.04 1.27 6.57
CA TYR A 24 11.90 -0.19 6.54
C TYR A 24 12.20 -0.77 5.16
N TRP A 25 11.71 -0.12 4.09
CA TRP A 25 12.06 -0.48 2.72
C TRP A 25 13.57 -0.42 2.49
N GLY A 26 14.23 0.68 2.87
CA GLY A 26 15.69 0.83 2.74
C GLY A 26 16.45 -0.28 3.48
N TRP A 27 16.03 -0.62 4.70
CA TRP A 27 16.61 -1.73 5.46
C TRP A 27 16.46 -3.08 4.76
N LEU A 28 15.26 -3.39 4.25
CA LEU A 28 15.02 -4.62 3.48
C LEU A 28 15.84 -4.66 2.19
N SER A 29 15.95 -3.54 1.48
CA SER A 29 16.75 -3.45 0.27
C SER A 29 18.23 -3.71 0.52
N LEU A 30 18.77 -3.21 1.64
CA LEU A 30 20.14 -3.53 2.07
C LEU A 30 20.28 -5.00 2.47
N ARG A 31 19.32 -5.55 3.23
CA ARG A 31 19.36 -6.93 3.74
C ARG A 31 19.27 -7.98 2.64
N TYR A 32 18.46 -7.74 1.61
CA TYR A 32 18.19 -8.71 0.53
C TYR A 32 18.82 -8.33 -0.81
N GLY A 33 19.57 -7.21 -0.87
CA GLY A 33 20.35 -6.83 -2.05
C GLY A 33 19.53 -6.35 -3.25
N GLY A 34 18.35 -5.76 -3.03
CA GLY A 34 17.47 -5.32 -4.12
C GLY A 34 16.54 -4.17 -3.77
N MET A 35 16.51 -3.13 -4.61
CA MET A 35 15.63 -1.96 -4.41
C MET A 35 14.17 -2.25 -4.76
N THR A 36 13.92 -3.20 -5.66
CA THR A 36 12.57 -3.58 -6.11
C THR A 36 11.87 -4.57 -5.19
N LEU A 37 12.46 -4.96 -4.06
CA LEU A 37 11.89 -5.97 -3.18
C LEU A 37 10.43 -5.71 -2.74
N PRO A 38 9.96 -4.46 -2.55
CA PRO A 38 8.54 -4.26 -2.25
C PRO A 38 7.59 -4.55 -3.41
N SER A 39 8.05 -4.56 -4.66
CA SER A 39 7.19 -4.80 -5.83
C SER A 39 6.75 -6.27 -5.94
N ILE A 40 7.27 -7.16 -5.09
CA ILE A 40 6.84 -8.57 -5.02
C ILE A 40 5.89 -8.85 -3.86
N ALA A 41 5.47 -7.85 -3.08
CA ALA A 41 4.60 -8.04 -1.92
C ALA A 41 3.25 -8.66 -2.28
N ASN A 42 2.69 -8.29 -3.45
CA ASN A 42 1.46 -8.85 -4.00
C ASN A 42 1.70 -9.29 -5.45
N PRO A 43 2.23 -10.50 -5.71
CA PRO A 43 2.68 -10.92 -7.04
C PRO A 43 1.60 -10.88 -8.13
N LEU A 44 0.33 -10.98 -7.73
CA LEU A 44 -0.82 -10.93 -8.64
C LEU A 44 -1.23 -9.49 -9.00
N PHE A 45 -0.70 -8.49 -8.29
CA PHE A 45 -1.06 -7.09 -8.49
C PHE A 45 -0.05 -6.40 -9.42
N PRO A 46 -0.48 -5.52 -10.35
CA PRO A 46 0.43 -4.90 -11.31
C PRO A 46 1.47 -3.96 -10.67
N ASN A 47 2.73 -4.38 -10.53
CA ASN A 47 3.78 -3.71 -9.73
C ASN A 47 3.74 -4.03 -8.22
N GLY A 48 2.95 -5.00 -7.77
CA GLY A 48 2.98 -5.50 -6.39
C GLY A 48 2.09 -4.77 -5.39
N GLY A 49 1.13 -3.98 -5.84
CA GLY A 49 0.28 -3.11 -5.02
C GLY A 49 0.77 -1.66 -4.93
N TRP A 50 1.59 -1.20 -5.88
CA TRP A 50 2.18 0.13 -5.88
C TRP A 50 1.23 1.20 -6.47
N ILE A 51 1.70 2.45 -6.47
CA ILE A 51 0.92 3.61 -6.90
C ILE A 51 0.56 3.51 -8.38
N GLY A 52 -0.69 3.86 -8.72
CA GLY A 52 -1.18 3.92 -10.10
C GLY A 52 -1.90 2.66 -10.59
N GLU A 53 -2.05 1.64 -9.73
CA GLU A 53 -2.80 0.44 -10.06
C GLU A 53 -4.31 0.69 -10.18
N SER A 54 -4.94 0.02 -11.15
CA SER A 54 -6.39 0.03 -11.30
C SER A 54 -7.04 -0.79 -10.19
N LYS A 55 -7.85 -0.13 -9.37
CA LYS A 55 -8.67 -0.80 -8.34
C LYS A 55 -9.58 -1.86 -8.93
N ALA A 56 -10.19 -1.59 -10.09
CA ALA A 56 -11.06 -2.55 -10.77
C ALA A 56 -10.28 -3.80 -11.22
N ALA A 57 -9.06 -3.63 -11.74
CA ALA A 57 -8.21 -4.75 -12.13
C ALA A 57 -7.87 -5.62 -10.91
N VAL A 58 -7.47 -5.00 -9.79
CA VAL A 58 -7.21 -5.71 -8.53
C VAL A 58 -8.47 -6.43 -8.02
N MET A 59 -9.62 -5.76 -8.02
CA MET A 59 -10.89 -6.36 -7.56
C MET A 59 -11.37 -7.52 -8.44
N SER A 60 -11.00 -7.54 -9.73
CA SER A 60 -11.34 -8.65 -10.62
C SER A 60 -10.68 -9.97 -10.21
N LEU A 61 -9.51 -9.90 -9.53
CA LEU A 61 -8.76 -11.05 -9.01
C LEU A 61 -9.41 -11.72 -7.80
N MET A 62 -10.45 -11.10 -7.21
CA MET A 62 -11.10 -11.63 -6.02
C MET A 62 -11.81 -12.96 -6.28
N GLY A 63 -11.66 -13.89 -5.33
CA GLY A 63 -12.39 -15.15 -5.32
C GLY A 63 -13.88 -15.01 -4.94
N PRO A 64 -14.64 -16.11 -4.99
CA PRO A 64 -16.10 -16.10 -4.77
C PRO A 64 -16.51 -15.47 -3.44
N TYR A 65 -15.76 -15.74 -2.37
CA TYR A 65 -16.03 -15.20 -1.04
C TYR A 65 -15.91 -13.67 -0.99
N ALA A 66 -14.87 -13.08 -1.59
CA ALA A 66 -14.69 -11.63 -1.52
C ALA A 66 -15.63 -10.89 -2.49
N ARG A 67 -15.98 -11.50 -3.63
CA ARG A 67 -16.91 -10.92 -4.60
C ARG A 67 -18.32 -10.67 -4.05
N GLN A 68 -18.77 -11.43 -3.07
CA GLN A 68 -20.11 -11.21 -2.47
C GLN A 68 -20.24 -9.86 -1.75
N PHE A 69 -19.11 -9.22 -1.40
CA PHE A 69 -19.07 -7.91 -0.75
C PHE A 69 -18.79 -6.76 -1.73
N LEU A 70 -18.68 -7.05 -3.02
CA LEU A 70 -18.53 -6.00 -4.03
C LEU A 70 -19.85 -5.23 -4.14
N ALA A 71 -19.81 -3.92 -3.91
CA ALA A 71 -20.97 -3.02 -4.05
C ALA A 71 -21.27 -2.68 -5.51
#